data_AF-A0A8T3PQP1-F1
#
_entry.id   AF-A0A8T3PQP1-F1
#
_cell.length_a   1.000
_cell.length_b   1.000
_cell.length_c   1.000
_cell.angle_alpha   90.00
_cell.angle_beta   90.00
_cell.angle_gamma   90.00
#
_symmetry.space_group_name_H-M   'P 1'
#
loop_
_entity.id
_entity.type
_entity.pdbx_description
1 polymer ?
#
loop_
_entity_poly.entity_id
_entity_poly.type
_entity_poly.pdbx_seq_one_letter_code
_entity_poly.pdbx_strand_id
1 'polypeptide(L)' 'MSKRCIYKVIFHNQGRVYEVYARSVSQGGLFGFVEIGDLV' A
#
# COMPACT_ATOMS: atom_id res chain seq x y z
N MET A 1 22.43 9.03 3.15
CA MET A 1 21.43 8.20 2.45
C MET A 1 20.12 8.32 3.22
N SER A 2 19.03 8.78 2.60
CA SER A 2 17.73 8.82 3.30
C SER A 2 17.21 7.40 3.46
N LYS A 3 16.70 7.06 4.65
CA LYS A 3 15.99 5.80 4.86
C LYS A 3 14.71 5.87 4.02
N ARG A 4 14.61 5.05 2.98
CA ARG A 4 13.35 4.91 2.23
C ARG A 4 12.29 4.36 3.18
N CYS A 5 11.22 5.12 3.39
CA CYS A 5 10.06 4.67 4.15
C CYS A 5 9.49 3.41 3.49
N ILE A 6 9.08 2.44 4.31
CA ILE A 6 8.33 1.27 3.86
C ILE A 6 7.02 1.29 4.62
N TYR A 7 5.93 1.25 3.88
CA TYR A 7 4.58 1.16 4.40
C TYR A 7 4.20 -0.30 4.52
N LYS A 8 3.55 -0.65 5.62
CA LYS A 8 2.85 -1.92 5.79
C LYS A 8 1.37 -1.69 5.54
N VAL A 9 0.85 -2.26 4.47
CA VAL A 9 -0.53 -2.10 4.05
C VAL A 9 -1.27 -3.39 4.38
N ILE A 10 -2.29 -3.28 5.24
CA ILE A 10 -3.13 -4.40 5.65
C ILE A 10 -4.54 -4.17 5.13
N PHE A 11 -5.11 -5.16 4.47
CA PHE A 11 -6.49 -5.10 3.97
C PHE A 11 -7.19 -6.46 4.05
N HIS A 12 -8.51 -6.42 4.15
CA HIS A 12 -9.35 -7.61 4.06
C HIS A 12 -9.73 -7.87 2.60
N ASN A 13 -9.63 -9.12 2.17
CA ASN A 13 -10.13 -9.57 0.87
C ASN A 13 -10.70 -10.99 1.02
N GLN A 14 -12.02 -11.11 0.78
CA GLN A 14 -12.76 -12.39 0.83
C GLN A 14 -12.52 -13.19 2.12
N GLY A 15 -12.64 -12.53 3.27
CA GLY A 15 -12.47 -13.17 4.58
C GLY A 15 -11.02 -13.47 4.97
N ARG A 16 -10.04 -13.10 4.13
CA ARG A 16 -8.61 -13.23 4.43
C ARG A 16 -8.00 -11.85 4.67
N VAL A 17 -7.04 -11.78 5.58
CA VAL A 17 -6.23 -10.58 5.82
C VAL A 17 -4.96 -10.70 4.98
N TYR A 18 -4.70 -9.70 4.16
CA TYR A 18 -3.48 -9.59 3.38
C TYR A 18 -2.59 -8.51 3.98
N GLU A 19 -1.30 -8.79 4.00
CA GLU A 19 -0.25 -7.86 4.40
C GLU A 19 0.69 -7.68 3.22
N VAL A 20 0.93 -6.43 2.83
CA VAL A 20 1.78 -6.06 1.69
C VAL A 20 2.70 -4.92 2.11
N TYR A 21 3.94 -4.96 1.66
CA TYR A 21 4.91 -3.89 1.88
C TYR A 21 5.12 -3.08 0.60
N ALA A 22 5.02 -1.76 0.72
CA ALA A 22 5.10 -0.82 -0.40
C ALA A 22 6.02 0.34 -0.05
N ARG A 23 6.62 0.99 -1.06
CA ARG A 23 7.43 2.21 -0.86
C ARG A 23 6.68 3.48 -1.20
N SER A 24 5.55 3.38 -1.89
CA SER A 24 4.68 4.51 -2.22
C SER A 24 3.22 4.18 -1.90
N VAL A 25 2.52 5.17 -1.33
CA VAL A 25 1.08 5.16 -1.04
C VAL A 25 0.54 6.54 -1.38
N SER A 26 -0.46 6.62 -2.27
CA SER A 26 -1.04 7.89 -2.73
C SER A 26 -2.53 7.76 -3.01
N GLN A 27 -3.25 8.88 -3.06
CA GLN A 27 -4.62 8.89 -3.58
C GLN A 27 -4.61 8.44 -5.04
N GLY A 28 -5.49 7.49 -5.39
CA GLY A 28 -5.59 6.97 -6.75
C GLY A 28 -6.35 7.90 -7.70
N GLY A 29 -6.35 7.55 -8.99
CA GLY A 29 -7.08 8.29 -10.02
C GLY A 29 -8.60 8.25 -9.86
N LEU A 30 -9.13 7.29 -9.10
CA LEU A 30 -10.54 7.16 -8.78
C LEU A 30 -10.82 7.64 -7.35
N PHE A 31 -11.79 8.54 -7.20
CA PHE A 31 -12.17 9.05 -5.89
C PHE A 31 -12.57 7.91 -4.94
N GLY A 32 -12.03 7.96 -3.72
CA GLY A 32 -12.24 6.93 -2.69
C GLY A 32 -11.27 5.75 -2.76
N PHE A 33 -10.31 5.76 -3.70
CA PHE A 33 -9.30 4.71 -3.80
C PHE A 33 -7.89 5.23 -3.45
N VAL A 34 -7.09 4.32 -2.91
CA VAL A 34 -5.67 4.52 -2.61
C VAL A 34 -4.88 3.59 -3.54
N GLU A 35 -3.85 4.14 -4.18
CA GLU A 35 -2.87 3.39 -4.95
C GLU A 35 -1.64 3.13 -4.11
N ILE A 36 -1.14 1.90 -4.16
CA ILE A 36 0.11 1.49 -3.54
C ILE A 36 1.06 1.01 -4.63
N GLY A 37 2.33 1.43 -4.54
CA GLY A 37 3.33 1.18 -5.56
C GLY A 37 4.67 0.73 -4.99
N ASP A 38 5.56 0.32 -5.88
CA ASP A 38 6.91 -0.12 -5.54
C ASP A 38 6.91 -1.22 -4.47
N LEU A 39 6.19 -2.31 -4.75
CA LEU A 39 6.07 -3.47 -3.85
C LEU A 39 7.44 -4.10 -3.55
N VAL A 40 7.60 -4.64 -2.33
CA VAL A 40 8.83 -5.27 -1.83
C VAL A 40 8.60 -6.74 -1.52
#